data_AF-A0A7K3AC84-F1
#
_entry.id   AF-A0A7K3AC84-F1
#
_cell.length_a   1.000
_cell.length_b   1.000
_cell.length_c   1.000
_cell.angle_alpha   90.00
_cell.angle_beta   90.00
_cell.angle_gamma   90.00
#
_symmetry.space_group_name_H-M   'P 1'
#
loop_
_entity.id
_entity.type
_entity.pdbx_description
1 polymer ?
#
loop_
_entity_poly.entity_id
_entity_poly.type
_entity_poly.pdbx_seq_one_letter_code
_entity_poly.pdbx_strand_id
1 'polypeptide(L)'
;MTSHRSDFVLAPALFGAYGLIRILDGLDGERGPGLAWTAGHLCFVVGLFFFVRGFVAMRALAGPRDRWATAGLVAAVAGSFALTVQFGVDIVTGLMADSHAEMGRLSDNFGSLPGAELAFYAVGPMFFFVGQVILGLRLFALRKLPVWSPCLLFTASLLPLTTKDLIPLGAVLLLAGYAPLWRPSASRTALTSA
;
A
#
# COMPACT_ATOMS: atom_id res chain seq x y z
N MET A 1 -2.09 -22.80 9.31
CA MET A 1 -1.36 -21.52 9.29
C MET A 1 -1.23 -21.09 7.84
N THR A 2 -2.03 -20.12 7.39
CA THR A 2 -1.87 -19.53 6.05
C THR A 2 -0.51 -18.84 5.97
N SER A 3 0.28 -19.17 4.95
CA SER A 3 1.58 -18.53 4.74
C SER A 3 1.36 -17.07 4.33
N HIS A 4 1.62 -16.13 5.24
CA HIS A 4 1.55 -14.68 4.97
C HIS A 4 2.70 -14.16 4.10
N ARG A 5 3.61 -15.05 3.67
CA ARG A 5 4.80 -14.68 2.88
C ARG A 5 4.43 -14.11 1.52
N SER A 6 3.41 -14.69 0.88
CA SER A 6 2.92 -14.19 -0.41
C SER A 6 2.35 -12.79 -0.28
N ASP A 7 1.76 -12.44 0.87
CA ASP A 7 1.11 -11.13 1.09
C ASP A 7 2.14 -9.99 0.96
N PHE A 8 3.35 -10.18 1.50
CA PHE A 8 4.42 -9.20 1.40
C PHE A 8 5.00 -9.03 -0.02
N VAL A 9 4.80 -10.01 -0.91
CA VAL A 9 5.24 -9.92 -2.32
C VAL A 9 4.12 -9.41 -3.21
N LEU A 10 2.91 -9.95 -3.04
CA LEU A 10 1.75 -9.61 -3.85
C LEU A 10 1.30 -8.16 -3.62
N ALA A 11 1.33 -7.66 -2.39
CA ALA A 11 0.87 -6.30 -2.12
C ALA A 11 1.72 -5.23 -2.85
N PRO A 12 3.06 -5.22 -2.71
CA PRO A 12 3.89 -4.30 -3.47
C PRO A 12 3.84 -4.55 -4.98
N ALA A 13 3.79 -5.82 -5.43
CA ALA A 13 3.73 -6.12 -6.85
C ALA A 13 2.46 -5.56 -7.51
N LEU A 14 1.31 -5.65 -6.84
CA LEU A 14 0.05 -5.09 -7.32
C LEU A 14 0.03 -3.55 -7.29
N PHE A 15 0.63 -2.93 -6.28
CA PHE A 15 0.84 -1.47 -6.29
C PHE A 15 1.78 -1.04 -7.43
N GLY A 16 2.84 -1.81 -7.69
CA GLY A 16 3.73 -1.60 -8.83
C GLY A 16 2.99 -1.73 -10.16
N ALA A 17 2.13 -2.75 -10.31
CA ALA A 17 1.28 -2.92 -11.48
C ALA A 17 0.33 -1.72 -11.68
N TYR A 18 -0.33 -1.23 -10.62
CA TYR A 18 -1.10 0.01 -10.68
C TYR A 18 -0.26 1.18 -11.20
N GLY A 19 0.91 1.42 -10.61
CA GLY A 19 1.78 2.51 -11.02
C GLY A 19 2.23 2.41 -12.47
N LEU A 20 2.57 1.20 -12.94
CA LEU A 20 2.95 0.97 -14.33
C LEU A 20 1.78 1.19 -15.29
N ILE A 21 0.61 0.63 -14.99
CA ILE A 21 -0.61 0.83 -15.78
C ILE A 21 -0.94 2.33 -15.85
N ARG A 22 -0.85 3.05 -14.73
CA ARG A 22 -1.07 4.50 -14.67
C ARG A 22 -0.09 5.31 -15.55
N ILE A 23 1.16 4.91 -15.62
CA ILE A 23 2.15 5.56 -16.50
C ILE A 23 1.79 5.29 -17.95
N LEU A 24 1.48 4.03 -18.30
CA LEU A 24 1.10 3.62 -19.65
C LEU A 24 -0.18 4.31 -20.14
N ASP A 25 -1.17 4.41 -19.25
CA ASP A 25 -2.43 5.12 -19.49
C ASP A 25 -2.19 6.60 -19.79
N GLY A 26 -1.19 7.21 -19.15
CA GLY A 26 -0.85 8.63 -19.32
C GLY A 26 0.07 8.98 -20.49
N LEU A 27 0.43 8.01 -21.35
CA LEU A 27 1.41 8.26 -22.43
C LEU A 27 0.89 9.16 -23.56
N ASP A 28 -0.43 9.25 -23.72
CA ASP A 28 -1.08 10.15 -24.66
C ASP A 28 -1.34 11.56 -24.07
N GLY A 29 -0.97 11.78 -22.80
CA GLY A 29 -1.14 13.03 -22.08
C GLY A 29 -2.39 13.10 -21.21
N GLU A 30 -3.28 12.11 -21.26
CA GLU A 30 -4.49 12.06 -20.44
C GLU A 30 -4.58 10.74 -19.65
N ARG A 31 -5.34 10.72 -18.56
CA ARG A 31 -5.61 9.48 -17.79
C ARG A 31 -7.11 9.38 -17.62
N GLY A 32 -7.77 8.72 -18.56
CA GLY A 32 -9.22 8.77 -18.76
C GLY A 32 -9.96 7.52 -18.32
N PRO A 33 -11.30 7.54 -18.35
CA PRO A 33 -12.10 6.33 -18.15
C PRO A 33 -11.71 5.24 -19.16
N GLY A 34 -11.74 3.98 -18.73
CA GLY A 34 -11.40 2.85 -19.60
C GLY A 34 -10.77 1.65 -18.88
N LEU A 35 -10.26 0.71 -19.68
CA LEU A 35 -9.71 -0.55 -19.18
C LEU A 35 -8.44 -0.35 -18.35
N ALA A 36 -7.52 0.51 -18.80
CA ALA A 36 -6.28 0.78 -18.08
C ALA A 36 -6.55 1.44 -16.71
N TRP A 37 -7.41 2.48 -16.69
CA TRP A 37 -7.91 3.07 -15.45
C TRP A 37 -8.49 2.02 -14.50
N THR A 38 -9.48 1.25 -14.95
CA THR A 38 -10.18 0.28 -14.10
C THR A 38 -9.25 -0.82 -13.61
N ALA A 39 -8.44 -1.40 -14.51
CA ALA A 39 -7.50 -2.47 -14.16
C ALA A 39 -6.46 -2.00 -13.14
N GLY A 40 -5.92 -0.79 -13.34
CA GLY A 40 -4.98 -0.19 -12.39
C GLY A 40 -5.60 -0.05 -11.00
N HIS A 41 -6.78 0.57 -10.90
CA HIS A 41 -7.43 0.80 -9.60
C HIS A 41 -7.82 -0.52 -8.93
N LEU A 42 -8.24 -1.54 -9.69
CA LEU A 42 -8.47 -2.89 -9.17
C LEU A 42 -7.19 -3.53 -8.62
N CYS A 43 -6.05 -3.41 -9.33
CA CYS A 43 -4.76 -3.87 -8.80
C CYS A 43 -4.45 -3.20 -7.46
N PHE A 44 -4.69 -1.90 -7.34
CA PHE A 44 -4.46 -1.17 -6.09
C PHE A 44 -5.35 -1.69 -4.95
N VAL A 45 -6.66 -1.82 -5.17
CA VAL A 45 -7.62 -2.31 -4.15
C VAL A 45 -7.28 -3.74 -3.70
N VAL A 46 -6.97 -4.63 -4.65
CA VAL A 46 -6.54 -6.00 -4.32
C VAL A 46 -5.20 -5.97 -3.57
N GLY A 47 -4.29 -5.07 -3.94
CA GLY A 47 -3.04 -4.83 -3.23
C GLY A 47 -3.26 -4.43 -1.77
N LEU A 48 -4.20 -3.52 -1.49
CA LEU A 48 -4.56 -3.11 -0.12
C LEU A 48 -4.98 -4.30 0.75
N PHE A 49 -5.75 -5.24 0.21
CA PHE A 49 -6.13 -6.45 0.93
C PHE A 49 -4.91 -7.26 1.37
N PHE A 50 -3.93 -7.46 0.48
CA PHE A 50 -2.69 -8.14 0.83
C PHE A 50 -1.84 -7.33 1.83
N PHE A 51 -1.81 -6.00 1.71
CA PHE A 51 -1.14 -5.14 2.70
C PHE A 51 -1.72 -5.32 4.09
N VAL A 52 -3.04 -5.26 4.24
CA VAL A 52 -3.72 -5.45 5.54
C VAL A 52 -3.37 -6.79 6.15
N ARG A 53 -3.37 -7.87 5.37
CA ARG A 53 -2.93 -9.20 5.84
C ARG A 53 -1.46 -9.21 6.27
N GLY A 54 -0.58 -8.59 5.49
CA GLY A 54 0.83 -8.40 5.83
C GLY A 54 1.01 -7.63 7.14
N PHE A 55 0.24 -6.56 7.35
CA PHE A 55 0.26 -5.79 8.59
C PHE A 55 -0.25 -6.58 9.79
N VAL A 56 -1.29 -7.40 9.63
CA VAL A 56 -1.74 -8.33 10.67
C VAL A 56 -0.61 -9.29 11.05
N ALA A 57 0.11 -9.82 10.07
CA ALA A 57 1.26 -10.69 10.31
C ALA A 57 2.42 -9.96 11.01
N MET A 58 2.74 -8.72 10.61
CA MET A 58 3.74 -7.89 11.29
C MET A 58 3.34 -7.60 12.74
N ARG A 59 2.07 -7.27 12.99
CA ARG A 59 1.55 -7.07 14.34
C ARG A 59 1.68 -8.34 15.18
N ALA A 60 1.35 -9.50 14.62
CA ALA A 60 1.48 -10.78 15.31
C ALA A 60 2.95 -11.09 15.66
N LEU A 61 3.90 -10.76 14.77
CA LEU A 61 5.34 -10.95 14.99
C LEU A 61 5.91 -10.10 16.15
N ALA A 62 5.31 -8.94 16.43
CA ALA A 62 5.66 -8.09 17.55
C ALA A 62 5.21 -8.66 18.91
N GLY A 63 4.20 -9.53 18.91
CA GLY A 63 3.67 -10.20 20.10
C GLY A 63 2.31 -9.66 20.57
N PRO A 64 1.58 -10.41 21.41
CA PRO A 64 0.15 -10.18 21.68
C PRO A 64 -0.15 -8.90 22.47
N ARG A 65 0.82 -8.34 23.20
CA ARG A 65 0.65 -7.16 24.06
C ARG A 65 1.36 -5.91 23.53
N ASP A 66 1.88 -5.95 22.31
CA ASP A 66 2.63 -4.83 21.75
C ASP A 66 1.70 -3.70 21.30
N ARG A 67 1.59 -2.65 22.12
CA ARG A 67 0.68 -1.53 21.90
C ARG A 67 1.04 -0.71 20.66
N TRP A 68 2.32 -0.55 20.38
CA TRP A 68 2.80 0.18 19.20
C TRP A 68 2.47 -0.56 17.90
N ALA A 69 2.67 -1.88 17.89
CA ALA A 69 2.28 -2.69 16.74
C ALA A 69 0.76 -2.71 16.55
N THR A 70 -0.03 -2.74 17.62
CA THR A 70 -1.48 -2.60 17.54
C THR A 70 -1.89 -1.22 17.00
N ALA A 71 -1.29 -0.13 17.50
CA ALA A 71 -1.57 1.22 16.99
C ALA A 71 -1.22 1.37 15.51
N GLY A 72 -0.06 0.83 15.10
CA GLY A 72 0.35 0.80 13.69
C GLY A 72 -0.63 0.02 12.82
N LEU A 73 -1.10 -1.14 13.28
CA LEU A 73 -2.12 -1.92 12.56
C LEU A 73 -3.44 -1.17 12.44
N VAL A 74 -3.92 -0.56 13.53
CA VAL A 74 -5.19 0.21 13.51
C VAL A 74 -5.09 1.38 12.54
N ALA A 75 -4.00 2.15 12.59
CA ALA A 75 -3.76 3.22 11.63
C ALA A 75 -3.71 2.68 10.19
N ALA A 76 -2.96 1.61 9.96
CA ALA A 76 -2.85 1.03 8.63
C ALA A 76 -4.20 0.57 8.07
N VAL A 77 -5.03 -0.09 8.89
CA VAL A 77 -6.39 -0.52 8.52
C VAL A 77 -7.31 0.68 8.25
N ALA A 78 -7.27 1.71 9.09
CA ALA A 78 -8.06 2.92 8.87
C ALA A 78 -7.68 3.62 7.56
N GLY A 79 -6.39 3.74 7.26
CA GLY A 79 -5.93 4.30 6.00
C GLY A 79 -6.20 3.41 4.79
N SER A 80 -6.09 2.09 4.93
CA SER A 80 -6.51 1.14 3.89
C SER A 80 -8.00 1.28 3.60
N PHE A 81 -8.84 1.47 4.63
CA PHE A 81 -10.27 1.72 4.42
C PHE A 81 -10.49 3.01 3.63
N ALA A 82 -9.82 4.10 4.01
CA ALA A 82 -9.94 5.36 3.30
C ALA A 82 -9.51 5.25 1.83
N LEU A 83 -8.38 4.59 1.57
CA LEU A 83 -7.90 4.30 0.22
C LEU A 83 -8.84 3.40 -0.57
N THR A 84 -9.44 2.37 0.05
CA THR A 84 -10.44 1.53 -0.62
C THR A 84 -11.67 2.32 -1.03
N VAL A 85 -12.14 3.26 -0.19
CA VAL A 85 -13.24 4.16 -0.55
C VAL A 85 -12.84 5.05 -1.71
N GLN A 86 -11.68 5.71 -1.62
CA GLN A 86 -11.15 6.57 -2.68
C GLN A 86 -11.07 5.83 -4.03
N PHE A 87 -10.37 4.69 -4.07
CA PHE A 87 -10.21 3.90 -5.29
C PHE A 87 -11.51 3.26 -5.75
N GLY A 88 -12.44 2.98 -4.83
CA GLY A 88 -13.79 2.53 -5.16
C GLY A 88 -14.58 3.61 -5.90
N VAL A 89 -14.50 4.87 -5.44
CA VAL A 89 -15.07 6.02 -6.14
C VAL A 89 -14.41 6.17 -7.50
N ASP A 90 -13.07 6.13 -7.58
CA ASP A 90 -12.33 6.24 -8.84
C ASP A 90 -12.76 5.16 -9.85
N ILE A 91 -12.99 3.91 -9.41
CA ILE A 91 -13.51 2.84 -10.27
C ILE A 91 -14.93 3.16 -10.75
N VAL A 92 -15.82 3.55 -9.83
CA VAL A 92 -17.23 3.84 -10.17
C VAL A 92 -17.32 5.02 -11.14
N THR A 93 -16.58 6.12 -10.89
CA THR A 93 -16.57 7.28 -11.78
C THR A 93 -15.95 6.94 -13.13
N GLY A 94 -14.87 6.16 -13.16
CA GLY A 94 -14.26 5.69 -14.41
C GLY A 94 -15.13 4.73 -15.23
N LEU A 95 -16.05 3.98 -14.59
CA LEU A 95 -17.03 3.13 -15.27
C LEU A 95 -18.26 3.90 -15.75
N MET A 96 -18.59 5.02 -15.10
CA MET A 96 -19.76 5.84 -15.42
C MET A 96 -19.50 6.94 -16.45
N ALA A 97 -18.26 7.39 -16.57
CA ALA A 97 -17.91 8.53 -17.41
C ALA A 97 -17.60 8.13 -18.86
N ASP A 98 -18.12 8.89 -19.81
CA ASP A 98 -17.80 8.73 -21.24
C ASP A 98 -16.56 9.56 -21.65
N SER A 99 -16.07 10.43 -20.76
CA SER A 99 -14.92 11.31 -21.01
C SER A 99 -14.14 11.64 -19.74
N HIS A 100 -12.90 12.09 -19.89
CA HIS A 100 -12.09 12.56 -18.76
C HIS A 100 -12.73 13.75 -18.03
N ALA A 101 -13.35 14.67 -18.78
CA ALA A 101 -14.06 15.82 -18.21
C ALA A 101 -15.27 15.40 -17.36
N GLU A 102 -16.03 14.40 -17.80
CA GLU A 102 -17.15 13.87 -17.02
C GLU A 102 -16.67 13.13 -15.77
N MET A 103 -15.58 12.36 -15.87
CA MET A 103 -14.98 11.67 -14.72
C MET A 103 -14.58 12.66 -13.62
N GLY A 104 -13.99 13.81 -14.00
CA GLY A 104 -13.68 14.91 -13.07
C GLY A 104 -14.93 15.42 -12.35
N ARG A 105 -16.01 15.73 -13.10
CA ARG A 105 -17.28 16.21 -12.52
C ARG A 105 -17.92 15.20 -11.56
N LEU A 106 -17.88 13.91 -11.89
CA LEU A 106 -18.41 12.86 -11.02
C LEU A 106 -17.60 12.73 -9.71
N SER A 107 -16.27 12.80 -9.82
CA SER A 107 -15.39 12.78 -8.64
C SER A 107 -15.58 14.02 -7.76
N ASP A 108 -15.77 15.20 -8.34
CA ASP A 108 -16.04 16.45 -7.62
C ASP A 108 -17.33 16.37 -6.81
N ASN A 109 -18.37 15.72 -7.35
CA ASN A 109 -19.63 15.52 -6.60
C ASN A 109 -19.39 14.73 -5.31
N PHE A 110 -18.57 13.67 -5.34
CA PHE A 110 -18.23 12.93 -4.13
C PHE A 110 -17.33 13.75 -3.19
N GLY A 111 -16.33 14.45 -3.74
CA GLY A 111 -15.45 15.34 -2.96
C GLY A 111 -16.20 16.47 -2.25
N SER A 112 -17.32 16.93 -2.82
CA SER A 112 -18.16 17.99 -2.24
C SER A 112 -18.95 17.58 -1.00
N LEU A 113 -19.03 16.28 -0.69
CA LEU A 113 -19.68 15.80 0.53
C LEU A 113 -18.89 16.29 1.77
N PRO A 114 -19.56 16.78 2.82
CA PRO A 114 -18.89 17.30 4.01
C PRO A 114 -17.88 16.30 4.60
N GLY A 115 -16.60 16.69 4.56
CA GLY A 115 -15.50 15.90 5.12
C GLY A 115 -14.98 14.75 4.23
N ALA A 116 -15.57 14.48 3.07
CA ALA A 116 -15.13 13.40 2.18
C ALA A 116 -13.71 13.63 1.64
N GLU A 117 -13.41 14.85 1.21
CA GLU A 117 -12.05 15.22 0.77
C GLU A 117 -11.01 14.96 1.88
N LEU A 118 -11.29 15.41 3.10
CA LEU A 118 -10.40 15.20 4.24
C LEU A 118 -10.26 13.72 4.61
N ALA A 119 -11.37 12.99 4.65
CA ALA A 119 -11.43 11.61 5.10
C ALA A 119 -10.88 10.62 4.08
N PHE A 120 -11.05 10.87 2.78
CA PHE A 120 -10.76 9.88 1.74
C PHE A 120 -9.68 10.30 0.75
N TYR A 121 -9.39 11.59 0.58
CA TYR A 121 -8.40 12.07 -0.39
C TYR A 121 -7.16 12.71 0.27
N ALA A 122 -7.31 13.28 1.46
CA ALA A 122 -6.22 13.96 2.16
C ALA A 122 -5.68 13.16 3.36
N VAL A 123 -6.34 13.21 4.51
CA VAL A 123 -5.78 12.75 5.79
C VAL A 123 -5.98 11.24 6.00
N GLY A 124 -7.16 10.71 5.69
CA GLY A 124 -7.44 9.28 5.90
C GLY A 124 -6.42 8.35 5.25
N PRO A 125 -6.10 8.53 3.95
CA PRO A 125 -5.07 7.73 3.28
C PRO A 125 -3.70 7.78 3.96
N MET A 126 -3.32 8.89 4.61
CA MET A 126 -2.03 9.01 5.28
C MET A 126 -1.83 8.00 6.40
N PHE A 127 -2.92 7.55 7.05
CA PHE A 127 -2.83 6.54 8.11
C PHE A 127 -2.30 5.18 7.61
N PHE A 128 -2.45 4.87 6.32
CA PHE A 128 -1.87 3.67 5.70
C PHE A 128 -0.35 3.70 5.82
N PHE A 129 0.24 4.80 5.37
CA PHE A 129 1.69 5.03 5.37
C PHE A 129 2.24 5.14 6.79
N VAL A 130 1.55 5.87 7.67
CA VAL A 130 1.94 6.00 9.08
C VAL A 130 1.92 4.65 9.78
N GLY A 131 0.85 3.86 9.59
CA GLY A 131 0.73 2.53 10.17
C GLY A 131 1.83 1.58 9.71
N GLN A 132 2.14 1.59 8.40
CA GLN A 132 3.25 0.84 7.82
C GLN A 132 4.60 1.20 8.45
N VAL A 133 4.90 2.49 8.58
CA VAL A 133 6.15 2.97 9.17
C VAL A 133 6.25 2.60 10.65
N ILE A 134 5.17 2.75 11.42
CA ILE A 134 5.12 2.34 12.83
C ILE A 134 5.41 0.84 12.97
N LEU A 135 4.76 -0.01 12.17
CA LEU A 135 4.97 -1.45 12.19
C LEU A 135 6.41 -1.83 11.83
N GLY A 136 6.96 -1.22 10.78
CA GLY A 136 8.35 -1.44 10.34
C GLY A 136 9.37 -1.03 11.40
N LEU A 137 9.24 0.18 11.94
CA LEU A 137 10.09 0.69 13.02
C LEU A 137 9.97 -0.17 14.28
N ARG A 138 8.75 -0.63 14.61
CA ARG A 138 8.54 -1.47 15.78
C ARG A 138 9.23 -2.82 15.65
N LEU A 139 9.12 -3.48 14.49
CA LEU A 139 9.82 -4.73 14.23
C LEU A 139 11.35 -4.55 14.19
N PHE A 140 11.85 -3.42 13.69
CA PHE A 140 13.27 -3.06 13.81
C PHE A 140 13.72 -2.90 15.27
N ALA A 141 12.96 -2.16 16.09
CA ALA A 141 13.25 -1.99 17.52
C ALA A 141 13.26 -3.33 18.28
N LEU A 142 12.44 -4.29 17.85
CA LEU A 142 12.40 -5.66 18.36
C LEU A 142 13.45 -6.58 17.72
N ARG A 143 14.38 -6.04 16.92
CA ARG A 143 15.46 -6.76 16.21
C ARG A 143 14.96 -7.87 15.27
N LYS A 144 13.73 -7.72 14.74
CA LYS A 144 13.13 -8.64 13.77
C LYS A 144 13.39 -8.22 12.32
N LEU A 145 13.79 -6.96 12.12
CA LEU A 145 14.15 -6.40 10.82
C LEU A 145 15.54 -5.75 10.90
N PRO A 146 16.33 -5.79 9.82
CA PRO A 146 17.56 -5.00 9.70
C PRO A 146 17.23 -3.51 9.50
N VAL A 147 18.18 -2.62 9.79
CA VAL A 147 17.97 -1.15 9.75
C VAL A 147 17.55 -0.61 8.39
N TRP A 148 18.01 -1.23 7.30
CA TRP A 148 17.65 -0.78 5.96
C TRP A 148 16.16 -0.99 5.66
N SER A 149 15.50 -1.96 6.31
CA SER A 149 14.09 -2.28 6.05
C SER A 149 13.15 -1.11 6.38
N PRO A 150 13.11 -0.58 7.62
CA PRO A 150 12.28 0.58 7.93
C PRO A 150 12.69 1.84 7.13
N CYS A 151 13.96 2.03 6.78
CA CYS A 151 14.37 3.12 5.89
C CYS A 151 13.71 2.99 4.51
N LEU A 152 13.73 1.80 3.90
CA LEU A 152 13.09 1.57 2.61
C LEU A 152 11.56 1.72 2.68
N LEU A 153 10.92 1.21 3.74
CA LEU A 153 9.47 1.38 3.94
C LEU A 153 9.08 2.85 4.10
N PHE A 154 9.88 3.62 4.85
CA PHE A 154 9.68 5.05 5.02
C PHE A 154 9.85 5.80 3.69
N THR A 155 10.97 5.58 2.99
CA THR A 155 11.21 6.21 1.68
C THR A 155 10.11 5.87 0.68
N ALA A 156 9.70 4.60 0.60
CA ALA A 156 8.61 4.18 -0.28
C ALA A 156 7.27 4.85 0.05
N SER A 157 7.04 5.20 1.31
CA SER A 157 5.82 5.88 1.77
C SER A 157 5.79 7.36 1.37
N LEU A 158 6.95 7.98 1.16
CA LEU A 158 7.04 9.38 0.75
C LEU A 158 6.92 9.58 -0.76
N LEU A 159 7.35 8.61 -1.57
CA LEU A 159 7.37 8.75 -3.04
C LEU A 159 6.00 9.09 -3.66
N PRO A 160 4.87 8.46 -3.28
CA PRO A 160 3.57 8.78 -3.87
C PRO A 160 3.08 10.19 -3.49
N LEU A 161 3.62 10.79 -2.42
CA LEU A 161 3.25 12.13 -1.97
C LEU A 161 3.87 13.22 -2.87
N THR A 162 5.00 12.94 -3.52
CA THR A 162 5.62 13.88 -4.46
C THR A 162 5.01 13.74 -5.85
N THR A 163 4.85 12.51 -6.32
CA THR A 163 4.12 12.19 -7.55
C THR A 163 3.72 10.72 -7.55
N LYS A 164 2.51 10.45 -8.03
CA LYS A 164 2.00 9.08 -8.18
C LYS A 164 2.80 8.26 -9.19
N ASP A 165 3.59 8.90 -10.05
CA ASP A 165 4.39 8.22 -11.07
C ASP A 165 5.64 7.54 -10.49
N LEU A 166 5.97 7.83 -9.23
CA LEU A 166 7.02 7.13 -8.48
C LEU A 166 6.52 5.89 -7.73
N ILE A 167 5.23 5.53 -7.86
CA ILE A 167 4.67 4.33 -7.24
C ILE A 167 5.39 3.04 -7.67
N PRO A 168 5.79 2.82 -8.94
CA PRO A 168 6.57 1.64 -9.31
C PRO A 168 7.91 1.55 -8.58
N LEU A 169 8.61 2.68 -8.42
CA LEU A 169 9.83 2.73 -7.62
C LEU A 169 9.54 2.43 -6.15
N GLY A 170 8.48 3.02 -5.59
CA GLY A 170 8.00 2.71 -4.25
C GLY A 170 7.71 1.23 -4.06
N ALA A 171 7.09 0.56 -5.03
CA ALA A 171 6.84 -0.88 -5.00
C ALA A 171 8.15 -1.69 -4.95
N VAL A 172 9.17 -1.32 -5.71
CA VAL A 172 10.50 -1.97 -5.64
C VAL A 172 11.14 -1.78 -4.25
N LEU A 173 11.07 -0.58 -3.69
CA LEU A 173 11.57 -0.30 -2.34
C LEU A 173 10.80 -1.07 -1.27
N LEU A 174 9.48 -1.19 -1.40
CA LEU A 174 8.64 -2.01 -0.52
C LEU A 174 9.02 -3.48 -0.62
N LEU A 175 9.24 -3.99 -1.84
CA LEU A 175 9.66 -5.37 -2.03
C LEU A 175 11.01 -5.61 -1.33
N ALA A 176 11.99 -4.75 -1.58
CA ALA A 176 13.27 -4.85 -0.90
C ALA A 176 13.07 -4.77 0.64
N GLY A 177 12.32 -3.78 1.12
CA GLY A 177 12.00 -3.51 2.52
C GLY A 177 11.39 -4.70 3.26
N TYR A 178 10.47 -5.42 2.63
CA TYR A 178 9.80 -6.59 3.21
C TYR A 178 10.52 -7.92 2.96
N ALA A 179 11.61 -7.94 2.19
CA ALA A 179 12.37 -9.15 1.90
C ALA A 179 12.72 -10.03 3.13
N PRO A 180 13.04 -9.49 4.32
CA PRO A 180 13.34 -10.31 5.49
C PRO A 180 12.12 -11.08 6.03
N LEU A 181 10.90 -10.67 5.67
CA LEU A 181 9.65 -11.27 6.18
C LEU A 181 9.13 -12.43 5.30
N TRP A 182 9.55 -12.52 4.03
CA TRP A 182 9.16 -13.62 3.15
C TRP A 182 10.30 -14.60 2.84
N ARG A 183 11.56 -14.19 3.01
CA ARG A 183 12.70 -15.08 2.83
C ARG A 183 12.78 -16.03 4.03
N PRO A 184 12.88 -17.36 3.82
CA PRO A 184 13.27 -18.26 4.89
C PRO A 184 14.59 -17.77 5.48
N SER A 185 14.70 -17.68 6.80
CA SER A 185 16.02 -17.61 7.42
C SER A 185 16.75 -18.86 6.95
N ALA A 186 17.73 -18.71 6.05
CA ALA A 186 18.61 -19.80 5.66
C ALA A 186 19.16 -20.35 6.97
N SER A 187 18.74 -21.56 7.29
CA SER A 187 18.84 -22.10 8.62
C SER A 187 20.29 -22.03 9.09
N ARG A 188 20.45 -21.54 10.31
CA ARG A 188 21.64 -21.65 11.15
C ARG A 188 21.91 -23.15 11.49
N THR A 189 21.96 -23.99 10.46
CA THR A 189 22.09 -25.46 10.49
C THR A 189 23.44 -25.91 9.93
N ALA A 190 24.24 -25.01 9.38
CA ALA A 190 25.60 -25.32 8.91
C ALA A 190 26.70 -25.13 9.99
N LEU A 191 26.35 -24.81 11.24
CA LEU A 191 27.31 -24.52 12.32
C LEU A 191 27.21 -25.46 13.54
N THR A 192 26.46 -26.57 13.44
CA THR A 192 26.46 -27.65 14.45
C THR A 192 26.93 -28.99 13.87
N SER A 193 27.53 -28.98 12.69
CA SER A 193 28.09 -30.17 12.03
C SER A 193 29.49 -29.88 11.46
N ALA A 194 30.36 -29.30 12.29
CA ALA A 194 31.80 -29.21 12.07
C ALA A 194 32.51 -29.26 13.42
#